data_AF-A0A1T4TC34-F1
#
_entry.id   AF-A0A1T4TC34-F1
#
_cell.length_a   1.000
_cell.length_b   1.000
_cell.length_c   1.000
_cell.angle_alpha   90.00
_cell.angle_beta   90.00
_cell.angle_gamma   90.00
#
_symmetry.space_group_name_H-M   'P 1'
#
loop_
_entity.id
_entity.type
_entity.pdbx_description
1 polymer ?
#
loop_
_entity_poly.entity_id
_entity_poly.type
_entity_poly.pdbx_seq_one_letter_code
_entity_poly.pdbx_strand_id
1 'polypeptide(L)'
;MNFSSQIHTLYHSGNEEKKLHALAEMQTEGSCDLIYCLLHALQQSHNTSVRDIIVDTIIHLFRKNMYPRQLYQTLNSCQISLADVDFFEVSFDQQRLTYLLIISSLNENGYVREKAVRKLADTKDTEALPFLIQRLADWVTPVRQAAEAAVIAYLHAGKAKAFIMNLPLLDWLQRVERVDLTDTRDAILDYLTGRARSVCMAQFPRLPVKHRVLLARYLVASYVHREELLTFMADRYPLVRQVAAAHMEHLQPEDIIRLLQDKSPHIRLPVLRKLHQQRPDFSLLPFTADPAAGIRDFARYYLKDKGIDITAFYLDQLQQGQQLPGSLLGLAEADARQHAGTVARFLHHPVLRVAKAALIALKKLDDTAFYEHCLAHMDHPVPGFRHIILDYLSRRANHTVLQKARAHYAAGTTGLKLSMLQFFSHTGGWNVAADLMLGTIDPDVAVRDYSLAAVRHWQQRSVYLFSPLSDADRDRTRTILRFATEMHDQHQYFTENPLRGLAFYFP
;
A
#
# COMPACT_ATOMS: atom_id res chain seq x y z
N MET A 1 29.68 -2.93 4.02
CA MET A 1 31.02 -3.53 4.16
C MET A 1 32.05 -2.56 3.62
N ASN A 2 33.27 -2.57 4.17
CA ASN A 2 34.35 -1.71 3.70
C ASN A 2 35.19 -2.46 2.66
N PHE A 3 35.23 -1.99 1.41
CA PHE A 3 35.95 -2.61 0.28
C PHE A 3 37.37 -2.02 0.07
N SER A 4 37.93 -1.26 1.02
CA SER A 4 39.25 -0.61 0.86
C SER A 4 40.37 -1.58 0.45
N SER A 5 40.38 -2.81 0.98
CA SER A 5 41.41 -3.82 0.65
C SER A 5 41.32 -4.28 -0.81
N GLN A 6 40.10 -4.55 -1.28
CA GLN A 6 39.81 -4.98 -2.64
C GLN A 6 40.09 -3.84 -3.64
N ILE A 7 39.72 -2.61 -3.30
CA ILE A 7 40.02 -1.41 -4.11
C ILE A 7 41.54 -1.22 -4.23
N HIS A 8 42.28 -1.31 -3.13
CA HIS A 8 43.74 -1.21 -3.15
C HIS A 8 44.37 -2.32 -4.01
N THR A 9 43.88 -3.55 -3.87
CA THR A 9 44.32 -4.70 -4.70
C THR A 9 44.07 -4.44 -6.18
N LEU A 10 42.93 -3.86 -6.53
CA LEU A 10 42.56 -3.56 -7.91
C LEU A 10 43.50 -2.53 -8.57
N TYR A 11 43.94 -1.50 -7.82
CA TYR A 11 44.84 -0.48 -8.39
C TYR A 11 46.32 -0.87 -8.36
N HIS A 12 46.77 -1.59 -7.33
CA HIS A 12 48.21 -1.74 -7.06
C HIS A 12 48.76 -3.16 -7.25
N SER A 13 47.91 -4.19 -7.32
CA SER A 13 48.39 -5.56 -7.54
C SER A 13 48.87 -5.77 -8.98
N GLY A 14 50.11 -6.22 -9.15
CA GLY A 14 50.58 -6.78 -10.44
C GLY A 14 50.08 -8.20 -10.71
N ASN A 15 49.49 -8.87 -9.71
CA ASN A 15 48.94 -10.21 -9.84
C ASN A 15 47.47 -10.15 -10.29
N GLU A 16 47.20 -10.72 -11.47
CA GLU A 16 45.89 -10.75 -12.11
C GLU A 16 44.87 -11.58 -11.33
N GLU A 17 45.24 -12.76 -10.85
CA GLU A 17 44.37 -13.64 -10.07
C GLU A 17 43.84 -12.95 -8.80
N LYS A 18 44.69 -12.17 -8.12
CA LYS A 18 44.27 -11.35 -6.97
C LYS A 18 43.26 -10.26 -7.35
N LYS A 19 43.41 -9.66 -8.54
CA LYS A 19 42.45 -8.68 -9.07
C LYS A 19 41.11 -9.34 -9.40
N LEU A 20 41.14 -10.53 -10.00
CA LEU A 20 39.92 -11.29 -10.31
C LEU A 20 39.16 -11.70 -9.04
N HIS A 21 39.88 -12.15 -8.02
CA HIS A 21 39.30 -12.50 -6.73
C HIS A 21 38.64 -11.28 -6.05
N ALA A 22 39.34 -10.13 -6.03
CA ALA A 22 38.79 -8.89 -5.50
C ALA A 22 37.51 -8.45 -6.24
N LEU A 23 37.47 -8.58 -7.57
CA LEU A 23 36.27 -8.26 -8.37
C LEU A 23 35.10 -9.22 -8.08
N ALA A 24 35.36 -10.50 -7.87
CA ALA A 24 34.33 -11.48 -7.52
C ALA A 24 33.67 -11.18 -6.14
N GLU A 25 34.48 -10.76 -5.15
CA GLU A 25 33.97 -10.32 -3.85
C GLU A 25 33.11 -9.05 -3.99
N MET A 26 33.60 -8.05 -4.73
CA MET A 26 32.84 -6.82 -5.00
C MET A 26 31.52 -7.10 -5.72
N GLN A 27 31.51 -8.03 -6.69
CA GLN A 27 30.29 -8.40 -7.42
C GLN A 27 29.24 -9.00 -6.47
N THR A 28 29.66 -9.87 -5.55
CA THR A 28 28.76 -10.59 -4.64
C THR A 28 28.21 -9.65 -3.55
N GLU A 29 29.08 -8.91 -2.88
CA GLU A 29 28.74 -8.19 -1.65
C GLU A 29 28.61 -6.66 -1.84
N GLY A 30 29.03 -6.13 -2.99
CA GLY A 30 29.11 -4.70 -3.26
C GLY A 30 27.78 -3.99 -3.51
N SER A 31 27.86 -2.65 -3.52
CA SER A 31 26.79 -1.71 -3.89
C SER A 31 27.16 -0.88 -5.12
N CYS A 32 26.22 -0.09 -5.65
CA CYS A 32 26.47 0.81 -6.79
C CYS A 32 27.56 1.85 -6.53
N ASP A 33 27.88 2.17 -5.28
CA ASP A 33 28.89 3.18 -4.95
C ASP A 33 30.30 2.76 -5.40
N LEU A 34 30.53 1.45 -5.58
CA LEU A 34 31.77 0.92 -6.14
C LEU A 34 31.92 1.19 -7.64
N ILE A 35 30.85 1.54 -8.36
CA ILE A 35 30.95 1.82 -9.80
C ILE A 35 31.91 2.97 -10.08
N TYR A 36 31.95 3.97 -9.18
CA TYR A 36 32.89 5.09 -9.28
C TYR A 36 34.35 4.62 -9.34
N CYS A 37 34.78 3.76 -8.41
CA CYS A 37 36.16 3.27 -8.40
C CYS A 37 36.42 2.24 -9.52
N LEU A 38 35.44 1.41 -9.84
CA LEU A 38 35.55 0.44 -10.92
C LEU A 38 35.72 1.11 -12.29
N LEU A 39 35.03 2.23 -12.57
CA LEU A 39 35.24 3.01 -13.80
C LEU A 39 36.65 3.58 -13.89
N HIS A 40 37.18 4.09 -12.77
CA HIS A 40 38.56 4.56 -12.76
C HIS A 40 39.55 3.39 -12.93
N ALA A 41 39.30 2.23 -12.34
CA ALA A 41 40.13 1.04 -12.54
C ALA A 41 40.07 0.52 -13.99
N LEU A 42 38.91 0.62 -14.64
CA LEU A 42 38.72 0.27 -16.05
C LEU A 42 39.65 1.06 -16.97
N GLN A 43 39.78 2.37 -16.71
CA GLN A 43 40.62 3.30 -17.48
C GLN A 43 42.12 3.02 -17.31
N GLN A 44 42.53 2.51 -16.14
CA GLN A 44 43.94 2.25 -15.81
C GLN A 44 44.41 0.83 -16.21
N SER A 45 43.49 -0.09 -16.50
CA SER A 45 43.86 -1.48 -16.80
C SER A 45 44.29 -1.67 -18.26
N HIS A 46 45.51 -2.17 -18.46
CA HIS A 46 46.02 -2.56 -19.78
C HIS A 46 45.69 -4.01 -20.17
N ASN A 47 45.21 -4.83 -19.23
CA ASN A 47 44.82 -6.21 -19.49
C ASN A 47 43.35 -6.30 -19.88
N THR A 48 43.07 -6.84 -21.08
CA THR A 48 41.71 -6.99 -21.62
C THR A 48 40.82 -7.89 -20.75
N SER A 49 41.30 -9.04 -20.30
CA SER A 49 40.52 -9.95 -19.45
C SER A 49 40.14 -9.31 -18.11
N VAL A 50 41.02 -8.51 -17.52
CA VAL A 50 40.71 -7.75 -16.30
C VAL A 50 39.68 -6.66 -16.59
N ARG A 51 39.78 -5.95 -17.72
CA ARG A 51 38.80 -4.92 -18.12
C ARG A 51 37.41 -5.52 -18.31
N ASP A 52 37.30 -6.66 -18.98
CA ASP A 52 36.01 -7.33 -19.19
C ASP A 52 35.32 -7.65 -17.87
N ILE A 53 36.07 -8.19 -16.91
CA ILE A 53 35.54 -8.55 -15.59
C ILE A 53 35.18 -7.30 -14.76
N ILE A 54 35.93 -6.20 -14.89
CA ILE A 54 35.57 -4.91 -14.30
C ILE A 54 34.23 -4.44 -14.85
N VAL A 55 34.04 -4.46 -16.18
CA VAL A 55 32.78 -4.03 -16.81
C VAL A 55 31.62 -4.94 -16.41
N ASP A 56 31.81 -6.25 -16.39
CA ASP A 56 30.79 -7.20 -15.96
C ASP A 56 30.40 -6.98 -14.50
N THR A 57 31.36 -6.62 -13.64
CA THR A 57 31.12 -6.22 -12.25
C THR A 57 30.32 -4.91 -12.17
N ILE A 58 30.68 -3.89 -12.96
CA ILE A 58 29.94 -2.63 -13.05
C ILE A 58 28.48 -2.89 -13.45
N ILE A 59 28.25 -3.69 -14.49
CA ILE A 59 26.91 -4.02 -15.00
C ILE A 59 26.11 -4.78 -13.93
N HIS A 60 26.73 -5.74 -13.25
CA HIS A 60 26.08 -6.49 -12.18
C HIS A 60 25.62 -5.55 -11.05
N LEU A 61 26.51 -4.69 -10.56
CA LEU A 61 26.20 -3.75 -9.50
C LEU A 61 25.14 -2.73 -9.93
N PHE A 62 25.21 -2.23 -11.16
CA PHE A 62 24.22 -1.33 -11.74
C PHE A 62 22.82 -1.95 -11.74
N ARG A 63 22.69 -3.21 -12.16
CA ARG A 63 21.40 -3.92 -12.22
C ARG A 63 20.85 -4.30 -10.86
N LYS A 64 21.71 -4.44 -9.83
CA LYS A 64 21.30 -4.72 -8.45
C LYS A 64 20.49 -3.59 -7.83
N ASN A 65 20.66 -2.35 -8.27
CA ASN A 65 19.93 -1.18 -7.75
C ASN A 65 18.95 -0.62 -8.79
N MET A 66 17.65 -0.77 -8.53
CA MET A 66 16.59 -0.41 -9.49
C MET A 66 16.00 0.99 -9.31
N TYR A 67 16.58 1.87 -8.48
CA TYR A 67 16.02 3.22 -8.24
C TYR A 67 16.82 4.31 -8.98
N PRO A 68 16.28 4.92 -10.06
CA PRO A 68 16.99 5.90 -10.89
C PRO A 68 17.53 7.12 -10.14
N ARG A 69 16.87 7.53 -9.04
CA ARG A 69 17.28 8.70 -8.26
C ARG A 69 18.57 8.45 -7.45
N GLN A 70 18.72 7.26 -6.89
CA GLN A 70 19.95 6.86 -6.17
C GLN A 70 21.09 6.64 -7.17
N LEU A 71 20.81 5.98 -8.30
CA LEU A 71 21.78 5.82 -9.37
C LEU A 71 22.31 7.16 -9.87
N TYR A 72 21.45 8.16 -10.07
CA TYR A 72 21.91 9.48 -10.52
C TYR A 72 22.83 10.17 -9.51
N GLN A 73 22.53 10.11 -8.21
CA GLN A 73 23.36 10.73 -7.17
C GLN A 73 24.74 10.06 -7.03
N THR A 74 24.80 8.75 -7.24
CA THR A 74 26.06 7.99 -7.15
C THR A 74 26.89 8.14 -8.43
N LEU A 75 26.26 8.19 -9.61
CA LEU A 75 26.97 8.06 -10.89
C LEU A 75 27.27 9.40 -11.58
N ASN A 76 26.60 10.49 -11.21
CA ASN A 76 26.82 11.80 -11.85
C ASN A 76 28.27 12.30 -11.72
N SER A 77 28.92 12.05 -10.59
CA SER A 77 30.30 12.48 -10.30
C SER A 77 31.37 11.50 -10.78
N CYS A 78 31.02 10.43 -11.50
CA CYS A 78 32.02 9.53 -12.09
C CYS A 78 32.93 10.28 -13.07
N GLN A 79 34.23 10.04 -13.00
CA GLN A 79 35.23 10.69 -13.86
C GLN A 79 35.25 10.06 -15.26
N ILE A 80 34.23 10.36 -16.06
CA ILE A 80 34.12 9.92 -17.45
C ILE A 80 34.36 11.14 -18.35
N SER A 81 35.32 11.03 -19.25
CA SER A 81 35.65 12.02 -20.27
C SER A 81 35.07 11.65 -21.64
N LEU A 82 35.17 12.57 -22.61
CA LEU A 82 34.78 12.28 -23.99
C LEU A 82 35.63 11.19 -24.64
N ALA A 83 36.91 11.08 -24.26
CA ALA A 83 37.82 10.07 -24.78
C ALA A 83 37.47 8.68 -24.23
N ASP A 84 36.98 8.59 -22.99
CA ASP A 84 36.50 7.33 -22.41
C ASP A 84 35.31 6.78 -23.19
N VAL A 85 34.39 7.66 -23.61
CA VAL A 85 33.24 7.25 -24.42
C VAL A 85 33.66 6.69 -25.79
N ASP A 86 34.72 7.22 -26.40
CA ASP A 86 35.29 6.64 -27.64
C ASP A 86 35.99 5.32 -27.36
N PHE A 87 36.76 5.27 -26.27
CA PHE A 87 37.44 4.07 -25.83
C PHE A 87 36.46 2.92 -25.57
N PHE A 88 35.31 3.19 -24.94
CA PHE A 88 34.28 2.17 -24.68
C PHE A 88 33.74 1.57 -25.98
N GLU A 89 33.48 2.42 -26.99
CA GLU A 89 32.91 2.00 -28.27
C GLU A 89 33.83 1.04 -29.03
N VAL A 90 35.14 1.29 -29.01
CA VAL A 90 36.11 0.45 -29.73
C VAL A 90 36.52 -0.79 -28.94
N SER A 91 36.32 -0.80 -27.62
CA SER A 91 36.91 -1.82 -26.73
C SER A 91 35.92 -2.89 -26.27
N PHE A 92 34.62 -2.63 -26.29
CA PHE A 92 33.62 -3.52 -25.71
C PHE A 92 32.55 -3.91 -26.73
N ASP A 93 31.99 -5.10 -26.54
CA ASP A 93 30.82 -5.55 -27.29
C ASP A 93 29.59 -4.66 -27.06
N GLN A 94 28.58 -4.84 -27.91
CA GLN A 94 27.37 -4.03 -27.91
C GLN A 94 26.66 -4.01 -26.54
N GLN A 95 26.62 -5.13 -25.83
CA GLN A 95 25.90 -5.24 -24.56
C GLN A 95 26.61 -4.43 -23.48
N ARG A 96 27.92 -4.64 -23.34
CA ARG A 96 28.76 -3.92 -22.39
C ARG A 96 28.80 -2.42 -22.69
N LEU A 97 28.94 -2.08 -23.97
CA LEU A 97 28.90 -0.70 -24.45
C LEU A 97 27.59 0.00 -24.05
N THR A 98 26.44 -0.63 -24.27
CA THR A 98 25.13 -0.05 -23.89
C THR A 98 25.11 0.38 -22.42
N TYR A 99 25.57 -0.47 -21.50
CA TYR A 99 25.56 -0.13 -20.07
C TYR A 99 26.58 0.96 -19.70
N LEU A 100 27.78 0.94 -20.29
CA LEU A 100 28.77 2.00 -20.08
C LEU A 100 28.27 3.36 -20.60
N LEU A 101 27.56 3.36 -21.72
CA LEU A 101 26.91 4.57 -22.26
C LEU A 101 25.71 5.02 -21.41
N ILE A 102 24.91 4.09 -20.87
CA ILE A 102 23.85 4.41 -19.91
C ILE A 102 24.45 5.14 -18.71
N ILE A 103 25.53 4.63 -18.13
CA ILE A 103 26.21 5.26 -16.99
C ILE A 103 26.77 6.63 -17.40
N SER A 104 27.39 6.72 -18.58
CA SER A 104 27.90 7.99 -19.13
C SER A 104 26.79 9.04 -19.34
N SER A 105 25.56 8.62 -19.67
CA SER A 105 24.40 9.51 -19.83
C SER A 105 23.91 10.14 -18.50
N LEU A 106 24.39 9.64 -17.36
CA LEU A 106 24.09 10.16 -16.03
C LEU A 106 25.12 11.16 -15.53
N ASN A 107 26.25 11.32 -16.23
CA ASN A 107 27.36 12.19 -15.85
C ASN A 107 26.94 13.65 -15.63
N GLU A 108 27.64 14.41 -14.77
CA GLU A 108 27.39 15.84 -14.56
C GLU A 108 27.78 16.73 -15.75
N ASN A 109 28.75 16.30 -16.55
CA ASN A 109 29.22 17.00 -17.73
C ASN A 109 28.24 16.84 -18.91
N GLY A 110 27.66 17.95 -19.35
CA GLY A 110 26.70 17.98 -20.47
C GLY A 110 27.26 17.44 -21.80
N TYR A 111 28.54 17.64 -22.10
CA TYR A 111 29.16 17.15 -23.33
C TYR A 111 29.29 15.62 -23.33
N VAL A 112 29.65 15.04 -22.17
CA VAL A 112 29.74 13.59 -21.98
C VAL A 112 28.36 12.97 -22.13
N ARG A 113 27.34 13.57 -21.49
CA ARG A 113 25.95 13.11 -21.65
C ARG A 113 25.47 13.18 -23.09
N GLU A 114 25.74 14.29 -23.79
CA GLU A 114 25.33 14.48 -25.18
C GLU A 114 25.92 13.40 -26.09
N LYS A 115 27.23 13.13 -25.96
CA LYS A 115 27.91 12.09 -26.71
C LYS A 115 27.38 10.70 -26.38
N ALA A 116 27.18 10.41 -25.09
CA ALA A 116 26.64 9.14 -24.64
C ALA A 116 25.23 8.91 -25.18
N VAL A 117 24.35 9.91 -25.14
CA VAL A 117 22.97 9.83 -25.66
C VAL A 117 22.94 9.56 -27.16
N ARG A 118 23.81 10.22 -27.94
CA ARG A 118 23.93 9.94 -29.38
C ARG A 118 24.33 8.49 -29.65
N LYS A 119 25.38 8.01 -28.98
CA LYS A 119 25.82 6.61 -29.13
C LYS A 119 24.77 5.61 -28.62
N LEU A 120 24.03 5.94 -27.55
CA LEU A 120 22.91 5.13 -27.08
C LEU A 120 21.81 4.99 -28.13
N ALA A 121 21.54 6.04 -28.91
CA ALA A 121 20.58 5.98 -30.00
C ALA A 121 20.96 4.93 -31.05
N ASP A 122 22.27 4.83 -31.35
CA ASP A 122 22.80 3.92 -32.37
C ASP A 122 22.75 2.44 -31.94
N THR A 123 22.80 2.16 -30.64
CA THR A 123 22.74 0.78 -30.09
C THR A 123 21.43 0.05 -30.40
N LYS A 124 20.32 0.80 -30.55
CA LYS A 124 18.95 0.28 -30.70
C LYS A 124 18.49 -0.67 -29.58
N ASP A 125 19.20 -0.69 -28.45
CA ASP A 125 18.90 -1.53 -27.29
C ASP A 125 17.78 -0.93 -26.43
N THR A 126 16.71 -1.70 -26.20
CA THR A 126 15.57 -1.25 -25.40
C THR A 126 15.90 -0.93 -23.94
N GLU A 127 17.02 -1.45 -23.41
CA GLU A 127 17.53 -1.09 -22.08
C GLU A 127 17.97 0.37 -21.99
N ALA A 128 18.35 1.00 -23.12
CA ALA A 128 18.72 2.41 -23.18
C ALA A 128 17.52 3.36 -23.07
N LEU A 129 16.33 2.91 -23.50
CA LEU A 129 15.13 3.74 -23.62
C LEU A 129 14.74 4.51 -22.35
N PRO A 130 14.68 3.92 -21.13
CA PRO A 130 14.40 4.69 -19.91
C PRO A 130 15.35 5.89 -19.72
N PHE A 131 16.63 5.72 -20.02
CA PHE A 131 17.63 6.76 -19.84
C PHE A 131 17.50 7.84 -20.91
N LEU A 132 17.21 7.45 -22.15
CA LEU A 132 16.88 8.39 -23.25
C LEU A 132 15.62 9.21 -22.91
N ILE A 133 14.54 8.56 -22.45
CA ILE A 133 13.31 9.24 -22.00
C ILE A 133 13.61 10.23 -20.87
N GLN A 134 14.43 9.86 -19.89
CA GLN A 134 14.83 10.77 -18.82
C GLN A 134 15.60 11.99 -19.34
N ARG A 135 16.42 11.82 -20.39
CA ARG A 135 17.20 12.90 -21.03
C ARG A 135 16.36 13.85 -21.89
N LEU A 136 15.10 13.52 -22.22
CA LEU A 136 14.18 14.50 -22.80
C LEU A 136 14.03 15.72 -21.90
N ALA A 137 14.09 15.51 -20.59
CA ALA A 137 14.02 16.61 -19.64
C ALA A 137 15.38 17.31 -19.42
N ASP A 138 16.53 16.91 -19.96
CA ASP A 138 17.86 17.43 -19.54
C ASP A 138 17.96 18.97 -19.53
N TRP A 139 18.75 19.57 -18.63
CA TRP A 139 18.91 21.04 -18.61
C TRP A 139 19.73 21.57 -19.80
N VAL A 140 20.57 20.72 -20.40
CA VAL A 140 21.39 21.05 -21.57
C VAL A 140 20.60 20.81 -22.86
N THR A 141 20.41 21.86 -23.67
CA THR A 141 19.61 21.80 -24.91
C THR A 141 20.13 20.75 -25.92
N PRO A 142 21.45 20.70 -26.25
CA PRO A 142 21.98 19.65 -27.12
C PRO A 142 21.68 18.21 -26.67
N VAL A 143 21.69 17.95 -25.35
CA VAL A 143 21.37 16.62 -24.79
C VAL A 143 19.91 16.28 -25.03
N ARG A 144 19.00 17.25 -24.83
CA ARG A 144 17.57 17.05 -25.10
C ARG A 144 17.29 16.74 -26.55
N GLN A 145 17.88 17.50 -27.48
CA GLN A 145 17.71 17.29 -28.92
C GLN A 145 18.22 15.91 -29.35
N ALA A 146 19.36 15.47 -28.81
CA ALA A 146 19.87 14.12 -29.06
C ALA A 146 18.93 13.04 -28.51
N ALA A 147 18.38 13.24 -27.30
CA ALA A 147 17.44 12.30 -26.68
C ALA A 147 16.11 12.22 -27.44
N GLU A 148 15.60 13.36 -27.92
CA GLU A 148 14.39 13.42 -28.74
C GLU A 148 14.58 12.66 -30.06
N ALA A 149 15.65 12.95 -30.80
CA ALA A 149 15.97 12.23 -32.02
C ALA A 149 16.07 10.71 -31.79
N ALA A 150 16.69 10.30 -30.69
CA ALA A 150 16.78 8.90 -30.29
C ALA A 150 15.39 8.30 -30.02
N VAL A 151 14.55 8.95 -29.20
CA VAL A 151 13.21 8.48 -28.88
C VAL A 151 12.35 8.34 -30.14
N ILE A 152 12.39 9.32 -31.06
CA ILE A 152 11.70 9.24 -32.35
C ILE A 152 12.17 8.03 -33.18
N ALA A 153 13.47 7.74 -33.19
CA ALA A 153 13.99 6.55 -33.87
C ALA A 153 13.44 5.24 -33.27
N TYR A 154 13.25 5.15 -31.96
CA TYR A 154 12.62 3.99 -31.31
C TYR A 154 11.13 3.85 -31.66
N LEU A 155 10.42 4.97 -31.83
CA LEU A 155 9.03 4.96 -32.32
C LEU A 155 8.96 4.42 -33.76
N HIS A 156 9.86 4.86 -34.64
CA HIS A 156 9.94 4.36 -36.01
C HIS A 156 10.32 2.88 -36.07
N ALA A 157 11.19 2.41 -35.17
CA ALA A 157 11.61 1.02 -35.06
C ALA A 157 10.55 0.07 -34.46
N GLY A 158 9.36 0.57 -34.11
CA GLY A 158 8.25 -0.28 -33.67
C GLY A 158 8.41 -0.87 -32.26
N LYS A 159 9.17 -0.23 -31.37
CA LYS A 159 9.52 -0.78 -30.04
C LYS A 159 8.44 -0.61 -28.96
N ALA A 160 7.17 -0.85 -29.30
CA ALA A 160 6.01 -0.64 -28.41
C ALA A 160 6.18 -1.22 -26.99
N LYS A 161 6.64 -2.47 -26.87
CA LYS A 161 6.82 -3.14 -25.57
C LYS A 161 7.75 -2.34 -24.64
N ALA A 162 8.82 -1.76 -25.17
CA ALA A 162 9.77 -0.99 -24.39
C ALA A 162 9.14 0.31 -23.86
N PHE A 163 8.35 1.01 -24.69
CA PHE A 163 7.59 2.18 -24.24
C PHE A 163 6.53 1.83 -23.21
N ILE A 164 5.81 0.71 -23.39
CA ILE A 164 4.82 0.23 -22.43
C ILE A 164 5.46 0.03 -21.05
N MET A 165 6.64 -0.61 -20.99
CA MET A 165 7.34 -0.82 -19.71
C MET A 165 7.76 0.49 -19.03
N ASN A 166 7.90 1.56 -19.80
CA ASN A 166 8.28 2.90 -19.34
C ASN A 166 7.11 3.86 -19.11
N LEU A 167 5.84 3.39 -19.16
CA LEU A 167 4.67 4.22 -18.89
C LEU A 167 4.74 5.04 -17.58
N PRO A 168 5.22 4.50 -16.44
CA PRO A 168 5.37 5.30 -15.23
C PRO A 168 6.37 6.47 -15.37
N LEU A 169 7.39 6.31 -16.20
CA LEU A 169 8.37 7.37 -16.48
C LEU A 169 7.76 8.42 -17.41
N LEU A 170 6.96 8.00 -18.40
CA LEU A 170 6.19 8.91 -19.25
C LEU A 170 5.16 9.72 -18.44
N ASP A 171 4.48 9.11 -17.45
CA ASP A 171 3.59 9.83 -16.52
C ASP A 171 4.36 10.85 -15.66
N TRP A 172 5.58 10.51 -15.24
CA TRP A 172 6.46 11.45 -14.52
C TRP A 172 6.86 12.65 -15.38
N LEU A 173 7.17 12.42 -16.66
CA LEU A 173 7.53 13.51 -17.59
C LEU A 173 6.43 14.56 -17.73
N GLN A 174 5.16 14.20 -17.53
CA GLN A 174 4.04 15.17 -17.56
C GLN A 174 4.12 16.22 -16.45
N ARG A 175 4.94 16.00 -15.41
CA ARG A 175 5.09 16.90 -14.26
C ARG A 175 6.38 17.72 -14.35
N VAL A 176 7.15 17.58 -15.43
CA VAL A 176 8.36 18.36 -15.66
C VAL A 176 7.95 19.72 -16.22
N GLU A 177 8.13 20.79 -15.44
CA GLU A 177 7.72 22.15 -15.83
C GLU A 177 8.83 22.95 -16.52
N ARG A 178 10.09 22.55 -16.34
CA ARG A 178 11.26 23.32 -16.80
C ARG A 178 11.50 23.30 -18.32
N VAL A 179 10.84 22.40 -19.05
CA VAL A 179 10.97 22.23 -20.50
C VAL A 179 9.59 21.85 -21.03
N ASP A 180 9.19 22.44 -22.15
CA ASP A 180 8.00 21.99 -22.87
C ASP A 180 8.32 20.70 -23.63
N LEU A 181 7.65 19.62 -23.25
CA LEU A 181 7.81 18.27 -23.82
C LEU A 181 6.55 17.80 -24.55
N THR A 182 5.63 18.71 -24.85
CA THR A 182 4.31 18.41 -25.41
C THR A 182 4.42 17.61 -26.71
N ASP A 183 5.20 18.08 -27.68
CA ASP A 183 5.31 17.44 -29.00
C ASP A 183 5.88 16.01 -28.93
N THR A 184 7.01 15.83 -28.23
CA THR A 184 7.62 14.50 -28.10
C THR A 184 6.71 13.55 -27.32
N ARG A 185 6.04 14.05 -26.27
CA ARG A 185 5.09 13.25 -25.50
C ARG A 185 3.93 12.79 -26.38
N ASP A 186 3.34 13.72 -27.13
CA ASP A 186 2.18 13.45 -27.96
C ASP A 186 2.56 12.47 -29.08
N ALA A 187 3.76 12.58 -29.67
CA ALA A 187 4.28 11.59 -30.61
C ALA A 187 4.40 10.18 -30.01
N ILE A 188 4.85 10.04 -28.76
CA ILE A 188 4.90 8.75 -28.07
C ILE A 188 3.49 8.20 -27.81
N LEU A 189 2.58 9.05 -27.33
CA LEU A 189 1.21 8.65 -27.03
C LEU A 189 0.46 8.25 -28.30
N ASP A 190 0.52 9.04 -29.37
CA ASP A 190 -0.09 8.75 -30.66
C ASP A 190 0.43 7.43 -31.26
N TYR A 191 1.72 7.15 -31.09
CA TYR A 191 2.26 5.86 -31.47
C TYR A 191 1.64 4.71 -30.66
N LEU A 192 1.59 4.83 -29.32
CA LEU A 192 1.06 3.79 -28.44
C LEU A 192 -0.45 3.56 -28.60
N THR A 193 -1.22 4.63 -28.80
CA THR A 193 -2.68 4.59 -28.87
C THR A 193 -3.22 4.47 -30.29
N GLY A 194 -2.39 4.73 -31.30
CA GLY A 194 -2.67 4.51 -32.72
C GLY A 194 -1.96 3.27 -33.26
N ARG A 195 -0.78 3.45 -33.87
CA ARG A 195 -0.09 2.39 -34.64
C ARG A 195 0.25 1.14 -33.82
N ALA A 196 0.57 1.29 -32.54
CA ALA A 196 0.92 0.18 -31.64
C ALA A 196 -0.23 -0.31 -30.76
N ARG A 197 -1.45 0.21 -30.97
CA ARG A 197 -2.60 -0.06 -30.10
C ARG A 197 -2.90 -1.55 -29.90
N SER A 198 -2.85 -2.34 -30.98
CA SER A 198 -3.08 -3.79 -30.93
C SER A 198 -2.02 -4.51 -30.07
N VAL A 199 -0.76 -4.08 -30.15
CA VAL A 199 0.33 -4.59 -29.31
C VAL A 199 0.11 -4.21 -27.84
N CYS A 200 -0.31 -2.96 -27.59
CA CYS A 200 -0.67 -2.48 -26.26
C CYS A 200 -1.76 -3.35 -25.62
N MET A 201 -2.86 -3.61 -26.34
CA MET A 201 -3.95 -4.46 -25.86
C MET A 201 -3.52 -5.92 -25.68
N ALA A 202 -2.68 -6.47 -26.56
CA ALA A 202 -2.16 -7.83 -26.42
C ALA A 202 -1.24 -8.00 -25.20
N GLN A 203 -0.51 -6.96 -24.80
CA GLN A 203 0.34 -6.97 -23.61
C GLN A 203 -0.44 -6.67 -22.33
N PHE A 204 -1.53 -5.90 -22.42
CA PHE A 204 -2.28 -5.34 -21.29
C PHE A 204 -2.44 -6.31 -20.10
N PRO A 205 -2.93 -7.56 -20.25
CA PRO A 205 -3.22 -8.43 -19.12
C PRO A 205 -1.98 -8.84 -18.29
N ARG A 206 -0.78 -8.76 -18.89
CA ARG A 206 0.49 -9.18 -18.28
C ARG A 206 1.23 -8.05 -17.57
N LEU A 207 0.81 -6.81 -17.79
CA LEU A 207 1.50 -5.65 -17.24
C LEU A 207 1.24 -5.51 -15.73
N PRO A 208 2.14 -4.86 -14.97
CA PRO A 208 1.86 -4.46 -13.60
C PRO A 208 0.64 -3.53 -13.51
N VAL A 209 -0.04 -3.49 -12.35
CA VAL A 209 -1.30 -2.73 -12.19
C VAL A 209 -1.15 -1.25 -12.54
N LYS A 210 -0.04 -0.61 -12.14
CA LYS A 210 0.23 0.82 -12.44
C LYS A 210 0.29 1.07 -13.95
N HIS A 211 0.98 0.20 -14.69
CA HIS A 211 1.08 0.26 -16.14
C HIS A 211 -0.27 0.06 -16.82
N ARG A 212 -1.09 -0.89 -16.35
CA ARG A 212 -2.45 -1.10 -16.90
C ARG A 212 -3.34 0.11 -16.71
N VAL A 213 -3.32 0.73 -15.53
CA VAL A 213 -4.11 1.95 -15.27
C VAL A 213 -3.68 3.09 -16.20
N LEU A 214 -2.37 3.34 -16.35
CA LEU A 214 -1.85 4.38 -17.24
C LEU A 214 -2.19 4.09 -18.70
N LEU A 215 -1.95 2.87 -19.17
CA LEU A 215 -2.23 2.48 -20.53
C LEU A 215 -3.72 2.59 -20.86
N ALA A 216 -4.60 2.10 -19.97
CA ALA A 216 -6.05 2.22 -20.15
C ALA A 216 -6.47 3.69 -20.27
N ARG A 217 -5.95 4.59 -19.40
CA ARG A 217 -6.23 6.03 -19.48
C ARG A 217 -5.78 6.65 -20.80
N TYR A 218 -4.59 6.32 -21.30
CA TYR A 218 -4.11 6.85 -22.58
C TYR A 218 -4.94 6.32 -23.75
N LEU A 219 -5.28 5.02 -23.75
CA LEU A 219 -6.08 4.40 -24.79
C LEU A 219 -7.45 5.09 -24.92
N VAL A 220 -8.18 5.28 -23.81
CA VAL A 220 -9.51 5.91 -23.82
C VAL A 220 -9.45 7.41 -24.09
N ALA A 221 -8.38 8.11 -23.68
CA ALA A 221 -8.21 9.54 -23.95
C ALA A 221 -8.00 9.81 -25.46
N SER A 222 -7.34 8.89 -26.16
CA SER A 222 -7.12 9.00 -27.60
C SER A 222 -8.36 8.62 -28.41
N TYR A 223 -8.93 7.45 -28.15
CA TYR A 223 -10.18 7.00 -28.76
C TYR A 223 -10.80 5.85 -27.96
N VAL A 224 -12.12 5.87 -27.77
CA VAL A 224 -12.80 4.86 -26.96
C VAL A 224 -13.27 3.68 -27.82
N HIS A 225 -12.73 2.49 -27.55
CA HIS A 225 -13.25 1.24 -28.11
C HIS A 225 -13.98 0.42 -27.05
N ARG A 226 -15.23 0.04 -27.35
CA ARG A 226 -16.07 -0.72 -26.42
C ARG A 226 -15.43 -2.03 -25.96
N GLU A 227 -14.83 -2.81 -26.85
CA GLU A 227 -14.21 -4.11 -26.50
C GLU A 227 -13.03 -3.96 -25.51
N GLU A 228 -12.33 -2.83 -25.57
CA GLU A 228 -11.26 -2.51 -24.62
C GLU A 228 -11.85 -2.12 -23.26
N LEU A 229 -12.95 -1.36 -23.23
CA LEU A 229 -13.67 -1.07 -22.00
C LEU A 229 -14.15 -2.36 -21.32
N LEU A 230 -14.67 -3.33 -22.07
CA LEU A 230 -15.04 -4.66 -21.53
C LEU A 230 -13.83 -5.37 -20.94
N THR A 231 -12.67 -5.29 -21.59
CA THR A 231 -11.41 -5.81 -21.07
C THR A 231 -11.03 -5.14 -19.74
N PHE A 232 -11.16 -3.81 -19.66
CA PHE A 232 -10.85 -3.06 -18.44
C PHE A 232 -11.84 -3.36 -17.31
N MET A 233 -13.14 -3.53 -17.62
CA MET A 233 -14.18 -3.94 -16.67
C MET A 233 -13.93 -5.32 -16.08
N ALA A 234 -13.31 -6.23 -16.83
CA ALA A 234 -12.96 -7.55 -16.36
C ALA A 234 -11.67 -7.57 -15.49
N ASP A 235 -10.95 -6.45 -15.36
CA ASP A 235 -9.71 -6.41 -14.60
C ASP A 235 -9.94 -6.66 -13.10
N ARG A 236 -9.05 -7.44 -12.50
CA ARG A 236 -9.10 -7.77 -11.07
C ARG A 236 -8.97 -6.53 -10.16
N TYR A 237 -8.31 -5.45 -10.60
CA TYR A 237 -8.09 -4.26 -9.79
C TYR A 237 -9.12 -3.16 -10.08
N PRO A 238 -9.75 -2.58 -9.03
CA PRO A 238 -10.78 -1.56 -9.20
C PRO A 238 -10.33 -0.31 -9.96
N LEU A 239 -9.05 0.08 -9.84
CA LEU A 239 -8.53 1.28 -10.52
C LEU A 239 -8.57 1.17 -12.04
N VAL A 240 -8.41 -0.04 -12.59
CA VAL A 240 -8.52 -0.27 -14.04
C VAL A 240 -10.00 -0.25 -14.45
N ARG A 241 -10.86 -0.95 -13.71
CA ARG A 241 -12.31 -0.95 -13.95
C ARG A 241 -12.93 0.46 -13.86
N GLN A 242 -12.37 1.32 -13.00
CA GLN A 242 -12.79 2.72 -12.89
C GLN A 242 -12.59 3.50 -14.19
N VAL A 243 -11.57 3.17 -14.99
CA VAL A 243 -11.38 3.78 -16.32
C VAL A 243 -12.57 3.45 -17.22
N ALA A 244 -13.01 2.19 -17.27
CA ALA A 244 -14.19 1.82 -18.04
C ALA A 244 -15.47 2.48 -17.51
N ALA A 245 -15.64 2.51 -16.19
CA ALA A 245 -16.80 3.16 -15.56
C ALA A 245 -16.90 4.66 -15.88
N ALA A 246 -15.78 5.36 -16.02
CA ALA A 246 -15.77 6.77 -16.41
C ALA A 246 -16.32 6.99 -17.83
N HIS A 247 -16.20 6.00 -18.71
CA HIS A 247 -16.65 6.02 -20.11
C HIS A 247 -17.90 5.17 -20.37
N MET A 248 -18.77 5.03 -19.35
CA MET A 248 -19.97 4.19 -19.42
C MET A 248 -20.99 4.56 -20.51
N GLU A 249 -20.91 5.76 -21.09
CA GLU A 249 -21.72 6.17 -22.25
C GLU A 249 -21.42 5.36 -23.53
N HIS A 250 -20.28 4.66 -23.57
CA HIS A 250 -19.90 3.76 -24.67
C HIS A 250 -20.23 2.28 -24.36
N LEU A 251 -20.89 2.00 -23.23
CA LEU A 251 -21.25 0.67 -22.77
C LEU A 251 -22.73 0.37 -23.01
N GLN A 252 -23.08 -0.91 -23.07
CA GLN A 252 -24.48 -1.33 -23.17
C GLN A 252 -25.15 -1.34 -21.78
N PRO A 253 -26.49 -1.29 -21.69
CA PRO A 253 -27.21 -1.32 -20.43
C PRO A 253 -26.79 -2.48 -19.50
N GLU A 254 -26.53 -3.66 -20.04
CA GLU A 254 -26.12 -4.85 -19.27
C GLU A 254 -24.73 -4.65 -18.64
N ASP A 255 -23.84 -3.94 -19.32
CA ASP A 255 -22.50 -3.60 -18.81
C ASP A 255 -22.60 -2.57 -17.68
N ILE A 256 -23.50 -1.58 -17.82
CA ILE A 256 -23.77 -0.61 -16.76
C ILE A 256 -24.36 -1.30 -15.52
N ILE A 257 -25.27 -2.26 -15.70
CA ILE A 257 -25.80 -3.07 -14.60
C ILE A 257 -24.68 -3.84 -13.89
N ARG A 258 -23.73 -4.43 -14.63
CA ARG A 258 -22.55 -5.08 -14.05
C ARG A 258 -21.70 -4.11 -13.24
N LEU A 259 -21.49 -2.89 -13.73
CA LEU A 259 -20.76 -1.84 -13.01
C LEU A 259 -21.48 -1.39 -11.73
N LEU A 260 -22.82 -1.32 -11.74
CA LEU A 260 -23.64 -1.04 -10.56
C LEU A 260 -23.62 -2.18 -9.52
N GLN A 261 -23.22 -3.38 -9.94
CA GLN A 261 -23.03 -4.56 -9.08
C GLN A 261 -21.56 -4.82 -8.73
N ASP A 262 -20.64 -3.91 -9.08
CA ASP A 262 -19.20 -4.09 -8.82
C ASP A 262 -18.91 -4.27 -7.32
N LYS A 263 -17.93 -5.12 -7.01
CA LYS A 263 -17.48 -5.36 -5.63
C LYS A 263 -16.97 -4.09 -4.93
N SER A 264 -16.47 -3.12 -5.69
CA SER A 264 -15.93 -1.85 -5.20
C SER A 264 -17.00 -0.75 -5.19
N PRO A 265 -17.31 -0.14 -4.02
CA PRO A 265 -18.19 1.03 -3.98
C PRO A 265 -17.61 2.24 -4.73
N HIS A 266 -16.28 2.31 -4.92
CA HIS A 266 -15.62 3.36 -5.70
C HIS A 266 -15.92 3.29 -7.19
N ILE A 267 -16.49 2.18 -7.68
CA ILE A 267 -16.98 2.04 -9.06
C ILE A 267 -18.48 2.30 -9.09
N ARG A 268 -19.24 1.62 -8.21
CA ARG A 268 -20.70 1.70 -8.16
C ARG A 268 -21.20 3.13 -7.94
N LEU A 269 -20.61 3.90 -7.01
CA LEU A 269 -21.10 5.24 -6.69
C LEU A 269 -20.92 6.25 -7.85
N PRO A 270 -19.74 6.38 -8.50
CA PRO A 270 -19.62 7.22 -9.70
C PRO A 270 -20.56 6.82 -10.84
N VAL A 271 -20.73 5.51 -11.07
CA VAL A 271 -21.64 4.99 -12.11
C VAL A 271 -23.09 5.35 -11.79
N LEU A 272 -23.53 5.13 -10.55
CA LEU A 272 -24.87 5.49 -10.11
C LEU A 272 -25.12 7.01 -10.21
N ARG A 273 -24.13 7.83 -9.85
CA ARG A 273 -24.21 9.30 -9.98
C ARG A 273 -24.40 9.73 -11.44
N LYS A 274 -23.55 9.23 -12.34
CA LYS A 274 -23.61 9.55 -13.76
C LYS A 274 -24.90 9.05 -14.40
N LEU A 275 -25.33 7.83 -14.05
CA LEU A 275 -26.61 7.29 -14.51
C LEU A 275 -27.79 8.13 -14.04
N HIS A 276 -27.83 8.55 -12.77
CA HIS A 276 -28.90 9.40 -12.25
C HIS A 276 -28.95 10.77 -12.95
N GLN A 277 -27.79 11.35 -13.27
CA GLN A 277 -27.72 12.61 -14.04
C GLN A 277 -28.27 12.44 -15.47
N GLN A 278 -28.00 11.31 -16.13
CA GLN A 278 -28.45 11.03 -17.50
C GLN A 278 -29.90 10.53 -17.57
N ARG A 279 -30.36 9.84 -16.53
CA ARG A 279 -31.70 9.22 -16.40
C ARG A 279 -32.29 9.56 -15.04
N PRO A 280 -32.88 10.75 -14.86
CA PRO A 280 -33.51 11.15 -13.58
C PRO A 280 -34.70 10.26 -13.17
N ASP A 281 -35.26 9.50 -14.12
CA ASP A 281 -36.31 8.51 -13.97
C ASP A 281 -35.81 7.15 -13.42
N PHE A 282 -34.49 6.90 -13.46
CA PHE A 282 -33.90 5.67 -12.95
C PHE A 282 -34.19 5.49 -11.45
N SER A 283 -34.69 4.30 -11.09
CA SER A 283 -35.06 4.02 -9.70
C SER A 283 -33.83 3.87 -8.81
N LEU A 284 -33.70 4.77 -7.82
CA LEU A 284 -32.65 4.71 -6.80
C LEU A 284 -33.03 3.82 -5.60
N LEU A 285 -34.28 3.36 -5.51
CA LEU A 285 -34.79 2.63 -4.36
C LEU A 285 -33.95 1.38 -4.03
N PRO A 286 -33.53 0.53 -4.99
CA PRO A 286 -32.69 -0.64 -4.70
C PRO A 286 -31.33 -0.32 -4.09
N PHE A 287 -30.83 0.91 -4.25
CA PHE A 287 -29.52 1.36 -3.75
C PHE A 287 -29.60 1.91 -2.33
N THR A 288 -30.80 2.12 -1.78
CA THR A 288 -30.99 2.52 -0.37
C THR A 288 -30.54 1.44 0.61
N ALA A 289 -30.55 0.16 0.19
CA ALA A 289 -30.02 -0.98 0.93
C ALA A 289 -28.68 -1.50 0.36
N ASP A 290 -27.91 -0.63 -0.30
CA ASP A 290 -26.55 -0.97 -0.74
C ASP A 290 -25.64 -1.28 0.46
N PRO A 291 -24.67 -2.21 0.36
CA PRO A 291 -23.76 -2.47 1.47
C PRO A 291 -22.86 -1.28 1.87
N ALA A 292 -22.60 -0.33 0.98
CA ALA A 292 -21.75 0.83 1.24
C ALA A 292 -22.57 2.05 1.66
N ALA A 293 -22.19 2.64 2.80
CA ALA A 293 -22.90 3.77 3.40
C ALA A 293 -23.06 4.96 2.44
N GLY A 294 -22.00 5.32 1.69
CA GLY A 294 -22.06 6.45 0.75
C GLY A 294 -23.01 6.25 -0.43
N ILE A 295 -23.31 5.00 -0.82
CA ILE A 295 -24.30 4.70 -1.85
C ILE A 295 -25.71 4.78 -1.28
N ARG A 296 -25.93 4.23 -0.07
CA ARG A 296 -27.22 4.38 0.64
C ARG A 296 -27.57 5.83 0.88
N ASP A 297 -26.59 6.61 1.35
CA ASP A 297 -26.74 8.04 1.61
C ASP A 297 -27.12 8.80 0.34
N PHE A 298 -26.41 8.57 -0.76
CA PHE A 298 -26.74 9.11 -2.07
C PHE A 298 -28.18 8.76 -2.47
N ALA A 299 -28.56 7.48 -2.41
CA ALA A 299 -29.89 7.04 -2.80
C ALA A 299 -30.99 7.69 -1.95
N ARG A 300 -30.84 7.70 -0.62
CA ARG A 300 -31.81 8.35 0.29
C ARG A 300 -31.94 9.83 0.04
N TYR A 301 -30.82 10.54 -0.15
CA TYR A 301 -30.81 11.98 -0.36
C TYR A 301 -31.70 12.39 -1.55
N TYR A 302 -31.64 11.63 -2.65
CA TYR A 302 -32.43 11.92 -3.86
C TYR A 302 -33.86 11.35 -3.82
N LEU A 303 -34.19 10.50 -2.86
CA LEU A 303 -35.54 9.96 -2.68
C LEU A 303 -36.35 10.69 -1.60
N LYS A 304 -35.71 11.52 -0.77
CA LYS A 304 -36.34 12.21 0.37
C LYS A 304 -37.61 12.99 -0.01
N ASP A 305 -37.60 13.67 -1.16
CA ASP A 305 -38.71 14.54 -1.61
C ASP A 305 -39.70 13.79 -2.53
N LYS A 306 -39.52 12.48 -2.76
CA LYS A 306 -40.38 11.68 -3.65
C LYS A 306 -41.53 10.98 -2.93
N GLY A 307 -41.75 11.25 -1.64
CA GLY A 307 -42.84 10.66 -0.86
C GLY A 307 -42.71 9.14 -0.66
N ILE A 308 -41.52 8.57 -0.86
CA ILE A 308 -41.27 7.14 -0.70
C ILE A 308 -40.99 6.84 0.78
N ASP A 309 -41.73 5.88 1.36
CA ASP A 309 -41.42 5.36 2.69
C ASP A 309 -40.25 4.38 2.62
N ILE A 310 -39.05 4.91 2.79
CA ILE A 310 -37.79 4.15 2.78
C ILE A 310 -37.71 3.20 3.99
N THR A 311 -38.33 3.55 5.13
CA THR A 311 -38.37 2.69 6.31
C THR A 311 -39.21 1.46 6.04
N ALA A 312 -40.40 1.64 5.45
CA ALA A 312 -41.23 0.52 5.01
C ALA A 312 -40.51 -0.37 4.00
N PHE A 313 -39.78 0.21 3.05
CA PHE A 313 -38.94 -0.56 2.12
C PHE A 313 -37.90 -1.42 2.85
N TYR A 314 -37.18 -0.89 3.84
CA TYR A 314 -36.22 -1.70 4.59
C TYR A 314 -36.89 -2.84 5.36
N LEU A 315 -38.04 -2.59 5.99
CA LEU A 315 -38.78 -3.61 6.73
C LEU A 315 -39.26 -4.74 5.81
N ASP A 316 -39.77 -4.41 4.63
CA ASP A 316 -40.17 -5.38 3.61
C ASP A 316 -38.98 -6.24 3.14
N GLN A 317 -37.83 -5.61 2.88
CA GLN A 317 -36.60 -6.34 2.54
C GLN A 317 -36.15 -7.30 3.65
N LEU A 318 -36.24 -6.88 4.93
CA LEU A 318 -35.95 -7.75 6.07
C LEU A 318 -36.92 -8.93 6.17
N GLN A 319 -38.21 -8.70 5.92
CA GLN A 319 -39.23 -9.74 5.93
C GLN A 319 -39.02 -10.75 4.81
N GLN A 320 -38.62 -10.30 3.61
CA GLN A 320 -38.37 -11.15 2.44
C GLN A 320 -37.01 -11.85 2.47
N GLY A 321 -36.15 -11.57 3.45
CA GLY A 321 -34.81 -12.15 3.50
C GLY A 321 -33.82 -11.52 2.51
N GLN A 322 -34.13 -10.33 1.97
CA GLN A 322 -33.39 -9.67 0.90
C GLN A 322 -32.63 -8.44 1.41
N GLN A 323 -31.49 -8.16 0.77
CA GLN A 323 -30.63 -7.00 1.07
C GLN A 323 -30.34 -6.74 2.57
N LEU A 324 -30.35 -7.81 3.39
CA LEU A 324 -30.42 -7.73 4.86
C LEU A 324 -29.42 -6.77 5.50
N PRO A 325 -28.09 -6.84 5.23
CA PRO A 325 -27.13 -5.95 5.89
C PRO A 325 -27.38 -4.48 5.55
N GLY A 326 -27.79 -4.18 4.32
CA GLY A 326 -28.06 -2.82 3.89
C GLY A 326 -29.31 -2.26 4.54
N SER A 327 -30.38 -3.06 4.62
CA SER A 327 -31.64 -2.66 5.26
C SER A 327 -31.49 -2.45 6.77
N LEU A 328 -30.74 -3.31 7.47
CA LEU A 328 -30.44 -3.13 8.90
C LEU A 328 -29.70 -1.82 9.17
N LEU A 329 -28.64 -1.55 8.41
CA LEU A 329 -27.88 -0.30 8.53
C LEU A 329 -28.71 0.91 8.06
N GLY A 330 -29.56 0.73 7.05
CA GLY A 330 -30.48 1.74 6.53
C GLY A 330 -31.50 2.20 7.58
N LEU A 331 -32.09 1.27 8.35
CA LEU A 331 -32.97 1.61 9.48
C LEU A 331 -32.23 2.44 10.54
N ALA A 332 -30.99 2.08 10.85
CA ALA A 332 -30.15 2.85 11.76
C ALA A 332 -29.87 4.26 11.24
N GLU A 333 -29.60 4.39 9.94
CA GLU A 333 -29.35 5.67 9.27
C GLU A 333 -30.61 6.56 9.21
N ALA A 334 -31.80 5.96 9.10
CA ALA A 334 -33.09 6.65 9.13
C ALA A 334 -33.62 6.96 10.56
N ASP A 335 -32.84 6.68 11.61
CA ASP A 335 -33.23 6.84 13.03
C ASP A 335 -34.56 6.16 13.40
N ALA A 336 -34.82 4.98 12.82
CA ALA A 336 -36.06 4.24 12.99
C ALA A 336 -36.12 3.45 14.32
N ARG A 337 -36.02 4.15 15.45
CA ARG A 337 -35.88 3.57 16.81
C ARG A 337 -37.03 2.64 17.19
N GLN A 338 -38.24 2.92 16.71
CA GLN A 338 -39.41 2.07 16.92
C GLN A 338 -39.26 0.65 16.36
N HIS A 339 -38.26 0.40 15.50
CA HIS A 339 -37.96 -0.89 14.90
C HIS A 339 -36.70 -1.57 15.47
N ALA A 340 -36.16 -1.08 16.59
CA ALA A 340 -35.02 -1.72 17.26
C ALA A 340 -35.26 -3.20 17.58
N GLY A 341 -36.48 -3.57 18.01
CA GLY A 341 -36.88 -4.96 18.24
C GLY A 341 -36.79 -5.83 16.98
N THR A 342 -37.14 -5.29 15.81
CA THR A 342 -36.98 -5.98 14.52
C THR A 342 -35.50 -6.24 14.21
N VAL A 343 -34.64 -5.24 14.43
CA VAL A 343 -33.19 -5.35 14.23
C VAL A 343 -32.58 -6.40 15.18
N ALA A 344 -33.01 -6.42 16.45
CA ALA A 344 -32.49 -7.35 17.45
C ALA A 344 -32.67 -8.83 17.07
N ARG A 345 -33.73 -9.17 16.31
CA ARG A 345 -33.97 -10.55 15.82
C ARG A 345 -32.85 -11.09 14.92
N PHE A 346 -32.05 -10.20 14.33
CA PHE A 346 -30.95 -10.57 13.43
C PHE A 346 -29.59 -10.70 14.13
N LEU A 347 -29.49 -10.43 15.44
CA LEU A 347 -28.22 -10.51 16.19
C LEU A 347 -27.58 -11.90 16.15
N HIS A 348 -28.39 -12.95 16.06
CA HIS A 348 -27.95 -14.36 16.01
C HIS A 348 -28.09 -14.98 14.61
N HIS A 349 -28.19 -14.16 13.56
CA HIS A 349 -28.33 -14.65 12.19
C HIS A 349 -27.08 -15.47 11.76
N PRO A 350 -27.25 -16.63 11.08
CA PRO A 350 -26.13 -17.53 10.73
C PRO A 350 -25.10 -16.87 9.81
N VAL A 351 -25.53 -15.94 8.95
CA VAL A 351 -24.61 -15.15 8.12
C VAL A 351 -24.01 -14.01 8.96
N LEU A 352 -22.72 -14.12 9.28
CA LEU A 352 -21.98 -13.17 10.13
C LEU A 352 -22.10 -11.70 9.69
N ARG A 353 -22.17 -11.44 8.38
CA ARG A 353 -22.32 -10.06 7.87
C ARG A 353 -23.67 -9.45 8.27
N VAL A 354 -24.73 -10.26 8.32
CA VAL A 354 -26.08 -9.83 8.72
C VAL A 354 -26.11 -9.57 10.22
N ALA A 355 -25.62 -10.51 11.03
CA ALA A 355 -25.53 -10.34 12.48
C ALA A 355 -24.68 -9.12 12.88
N LYS A 356 -23.56 -8.88 12.18
CA LYS A 356 -22.73 -7.69 12.41
C LYS A 356 -23.45 -6.39 12.05
N ALA A 357 -24.21 -6.38 10.96
CA ALA A 357 -25.03 -5.22 10.58
C ALA A 357 -26.14 -4.97 11.61
N ALA A 358 -26.78 -6.01 12.13
CA ALA A 358 -27.77 -5.91 13.19
C ALA A 358 -27.17 -5.33 14.47
N LEU A 359 -26.00 -5.81 14.87
CA LEU A 359 -25.26 -5.31 16.03
C LEU A 359 -24.94 -3.81 15.90
N ILE A 360 -24.43 -3.39 14.74
CA ILE A 360 -24.12 -1.97 14.46
C ILE A 360 -25.39 -1.12 14.44
N ALA A 361 -26.47 -1.63 13.84
CA ALA A 361 -27.75 -0.93 13.78
C ALA A 361 -28.36 -0.76 15.17
N LEU A 362 -28.38 -1.81 15.99
CA LEU A 362 -28.93 -1.79 17.34
C LEU A 362 -28.20 -0.77 18.22
N LYS A 363 -26.86 -0.70 18.13
CA LYS A 363 -26.04 0.31 18.82
C LYS A 363 -26.54 1.73 18.61
N LYS A 364 -27.10 2.04 17.44
CA LYS A 364 -27.59 3.38 17.10
C LYS A 364 -29.07 3.57 17.46
N LEU A 365 -29.88 2.51 17.38
CA LEU A 365 -31.33 2.59 17.55
C LEU A 365 -31.79 2.45 19.01
N ASP A 366 -31.07 1.66 19.81
CA ASP A 366 -31.40 1.38 21.21
C ASP A 366 -30.12 1.10 22.02
N ASP A 367 -29.59 2.13 22.68
CA ASP A 367 -28.35 2.04 23.48
C ASP A 367 -28.52 1.10 24.68
N THR A 368 -29.72 1.04 25.27
CA THR A 368 -30.02 0.20 26.44
C THR A 368 -29.99 -1.28 26.06
N ALA A 369 -30.76 -1.68 25.04
CA ALA A 369 -30.77 -3.06 24.56
C ALA A 369 -29.39 -3.47 24.04
N PHE A 370 -28.66 -2.54 23.40
CA PHE A 370 -27.29 -2.79 22.95
C PHE A 370 -26.32 -3.03 24.12
N TYR A 371 -26.41 -2.23 25.18
CA TYR A 371 -25.59 -2.39 26.38
C TYR A 371 -25.84 -3.75 27.06
N GLU A 372 -27.11 -4.14 27.21
CA GLU A 372 -27.48 -5.45 27.76
C GLU A 372 -26.93 -6.60 26.91
N HIS A 373 -27.07 -6.51 25.59
CA HIS A 373 -26.51 -7.50 24.67
C HIS A 373 -24.98 -7.59 24.79
N CYS A 374 -24.29 -6.44 24.82
CA CYS A 374 -22.84 -6.39 24.98
C CYS A 374 -22.38 -7.05 26.29
N LEU A 375 -23.05 -6.77 27.41
CA LEU A 375 -22.73 -7.37 28.70
C LEU A 375 -22.98 -8.88 28.77
N ALA A 376 -23.88 -9.41 27.95
CA ALA A 376 -24.17 -10.84 27.88
C ALA A 376 -23.20 -11.61 26.97
N HIS A 377 -22.47 -10.93 26.07
CA HIS A 377 -21.70 -11.57 25.00
C HIS A 377 -20.25 -11.06 24.91
N MET A 378 -19.62 -10.70 26.04
CA MET A 378 -18.22 -10.25 26.06
C MET A 378 -17.23 -11.32 25.57
N ASP A 379 -17.62 -12.59 25.63
CA ASP A 379 -16.89 -13.77 25.18
C ASP A 379 -17.22 -14.23 23.76
N HIS A 380 -17.92 -13.41 22.97
CA HIS A 380 -18.36 -13.77 21.63
C HIS A 380 -17.24 -14.47 20.83
N PRO A 381 -17.50 -15.64 20.23
CA PRO A 381 -16.46 -16.49 19.65
C PRO A 381 -15.74 -15.84 18.47
N VAL A 382 -16.48 -15.04 17.69
CA VAL A 382 -15.93 -14.30 16.54
C VAL A 382 -15.23 -13.01 17.00
N PRO A 383 -13.91 -12.84 16.77
CA PRO A 383 -13.14 -11.67 17.24
C PRO A 383 -13.70 -10.33 16.76
N GLY A 384 -14.22 -10.26 15.54
CA GLY A 384 -14.77 -9.02 14.98
C GLY A 384 -16.02 -8.50 15.70
N PHE A 385 -16.83 -9.39 16.28
CA PHE A 385 -17.98 -9.02 17.11
C PHE A 385 -17.52 -8.63 18.51
N ARG A 386 -16.65 -9.44 19.08
CA ARG A 386 -16.04 -9.17 20.39
C ARG A 386 -15.35 -7.81 20.42
N HIS A 387 -14.66 -7.42 19.35
CA HIS A 387 -14.08 -6.08 19.22
C HIS A 387 -15.13 -4.96 19.32
N ILE A 388 -16.26 -5.07 18.62
CA ILE A 388 -17.34 -4.06 18.67
C ILE A 388 -17.92 -3.95 20.09
N ILE A 389 -18.17 -5.10 20.72
CA ILE A 389 -18.73 -5.20 22.07
C ILE A 389 -17.79 -4.56 23.09
N LEU A 390 -16.52 -4.94 23.07
CA LEU A 390 -15.53 -4.46 24.05
C LEU A 390 -15.14 -3.00 23.83
N ASP A 391 -15.06 -2.54 22.57
CA ASP A 391 -14.86 -1.13 22.25
C ASP A 391 -16.01 -0.26 22.80
N TYR A 392 -17.25 -0.75 22.73
CA TYR A 392 -18.38 -0.04 23.31
C TYR A 392 -18.35 -0.02 24.84
N LEU A 393 -18.12 -1.18 25.47
CA LEU A 393 -18.10 -1.32 26.93
C LEU A 393 -16.91 -0.59 27.58
N SER A 394 -15.75 -0.51 26.92
CA SER A 394 -14.55 0.12 27.51
C SER A 394 -14.76 1.59 27.83
N ARG A 395 -15.60 2.28 27.04
CA ARG A 395 -16.00 3.69 27.25
C ARG A 395 -17.06 3.88 28.35
N ARG A 396 -17.65 2.79 28.84
CA ARG A 396 -18.70 2.74 29.88
C ARG A 396 -18.31 1.80 31.02
N ALA A 397 -17.01 1.59 31.22
CA ALA A 397 -16.52 0.63 32.19
C ALA A 397 -16.92 1.07 33.61
N ASN A 398 -17.70 0.23 34.27
CA ASN A 398 -18.04 0.33 35.68
C ASN A 398 -17.62 -0.96 36.40
N HIS A 399 -17.84 -1.03 37.71
CA HIS A 399 -17.47 -2.19 38.53
C HIS A 399 -18.01 -3.51 37.94
N THR A 400 -19.28 -3.56 37.54
CA THR A 400 -19.93 -4.74 36.97
C THR A 400 -19.30 -5.17 35.64
N VAL A 401 -19.02 -4.22 34.75
CA VAL A 401 -18.36 -4.51 33.45
C VAL A 401 -16.96 -5.08 33.68
N LEU A 402 -16.18 -4.46 34.57
CA LEU A 402 -14.82 -4.91 34.88
C LEU A 402 -14.81 -6.30 35.52
N GLN A 403 -15.75 -6.58 36.44
CA GLN A 403 -15.88 -7.88 37.07
C GLN A 403 -16.19 -8.99 36.06
N LYS A 404 -17.10 -8.73 35.10
CA LYS A 404 -17.38 -9.66 34.01
C LYS A 404 -16.16 -9.87 33.10
N ALA A 405 -15.47 -8.79 32.71
CA ALA A 405 -14.25 -8.89 31.90
C ALA A 405 -13.18 -9.75 32.58
N ARG A 406 -12.99 -9.59 33.90
CA ARG A 406 -12.06 -10.37 34.70
C ARG A 406 -12.44 -11.86 34.74
N ALA A 407 -13.72 -12.16 34.90
CA ALA A 407 -14.20 -13.55 34.85
C ALA A 407 -13.91 -14.21 33.48
N HIS A 408 -14.17 -13.48 32.38
CA HIS A 408 -13.85 -13.96 31.04
C HIS A 408 -12.35 -14.08 30.77
N TYR A 409 -11.52 -13.21 31.34
CA TYR A 409 -10.06 -13.34 31.27
C TYR A 409 -9.58 -14.61 31.99
N ALA A 410 -10.07 -14.86 33.20
CA ALA A 410 -9.67 -16.00 34.01
C ALA A 410 -10.03 -17.35 33.37
N ALA A 411 -11.22 -17.46 32.77
CA ALA A 411 -11.72 -18.70 32.16
C ALA A 411 -11.44 -18.83 30.65
N GLY A 412 -10.83 -17.81 30.03
CA GLY A 412 -10.78 -17.66 28.58
C GLY A 412 -9.63 -18.40 27.89
N THR A 413 -9.80 -18.66 26.60
CA THR A 413 -8.72 -19.06 25.69
C THR A 413 -7.75 -17.91 25.46
N THR A 414 -6.56 -18.17 24.90
CA THR A 414 -5.57 -17.15 24.51
C THR A 414 -6.20 -15.97 23.76
N GLY A 415 -7.04 -16.25 22.76
CA GLY A 415 -7.71 -15.22 21.98
C GLY A 415 -8.72 -14.38 22.78
N LEU A 416 -9.41 -14.98 23.76
CA LEU A 416 -10.33 -14.25 24.64
C LEU A 416 -9.56 -13.41 25.67
N LYS A 417 -8.50 -13.97 26.24
CA LYS A 417 -7.58 -13.27 27.16
C LYS A 417 -6.98 -12.02 26.52
N LEU A 418 -6.48 -12.14 25.29
CA LEU A 418 -5.97 -11.00 24.51
C LEU A 418 -7.03 -9.93 24.31
N SER A 419 -8.28 -10.30 24.03
CA SER A 419 -9.37 -9.34 23.91
C SER A 419 -9.73 -8.67 25.24
N MET A 420 -9.68 -9.36 26.37
CA MET A 420 -9.87 -8.75 27.69
C MET A 420 -8.72 -7.82 28.05
N LEU A 421 -7.46 -8.17 27.76
CA LEU A 421 -6.32 -7.29 27.94
C LEU A 421 -6.41 -6.04 27.05
N GLN A 422 -6.86 -6.19 25.80
CA GLN A 422 -7.20 -5.06 24.95
C GLN A 422 -8.27 -4.19 25.60
N PHE A 423 -9.36 -4.77 26.09
CA PHE A 423 -10.42 -4.04 26.79
C PHE A 423 -9.86 -3.25 27.99
N PHE A 424 -9.10 -3.88 28.89
CA PHE A 424 -8.47 -3.23 30.04
C PHE A 424 -7.54 -2.09 29.63
N SER A 425 -6.72 -2.31 28.59
CA SER A 425 -5.80 -1.30 28.06
C SER A 425 -6.54 -0.09 27.48
N HIS A 426 -7.71 -0.28 26.86
CA HIS A 426 -8.51 0.83 26.32
C HIS A 426 -9.26 1.58 27.43
N THR A 427 -9.77 0.88 28.45
CA THR A 427 -10.40 1.48 29.62
C THR A 427 -9.42 2.36 30.38
N GLY A 428 -8.20 1.86 30.64
CA GLY A 428 -7.18 2.59 31.38
C GLY A 428 -7.60 2.92 32.82
N GLY A 429 -6.87 3.83 33.47
CA GLY A 429 -7.13 4.22 34.86
C GLY A 429 -6.51 3.27 35.89
N TRP A 430 -6.71 3.58 37.17
CA TRP A 430 -6.12 2.84 38.29
C TRP A 430 -6.69 1.42 38.45
N ASN A 431 -7.99 1.27 38.23
CA ASN A 431 -8.75 0.05 38.45
C ASN A 431 -8.38 -1.12 37.52
N VAL A 432 -7.69 -0.89 36.41
CA VAL A 432 -7.26 -1.94 35.46
C VAL A 432 -5.77 -2.27 35.54
N ALA A 433 -4.97 -1.52 36.31
CA ALA A 433 -3.52 -1.70 36.35
C ALA A 433 -3.13 -3.12 36.77
N ALA A 434 -3.75 -3.63 37.84
CA ALA A 434 -3.63 -5.00 38.29
C ALA A 434 -4.01 -6.04 37.20
N ASP A 435 -5.05 -5.77 36.41
CA ASP A 435 -5.48 -6.69 35.35
C ASP A 435 -4.44 -6.81 34.23
N LEU A 436 -3.80 -5.68 33.89
CA LEU A 436 -2.68 -5.69 32.94
C LEU A 436 -1.48 -6.44 33.51
N MET A 437 -1.11 -6.23 34.78
CA MET A 437 0.02 -6.92 35.41
C MET A 437 -0.16 -8.44 35.46
N LEU A 438 -1.38 -8.93 35.76
CA LEU A 438 -1.68 -10.36 35.73
C LEU A 438 -1.39 -11.01 34.37
N GLY A 439 -1.58 -10.27 33.27
CA GLY A 439 -1.24 -10.76 31.94
C GLY A 439 0.25 -11.06 31.74
N THR A 440 1.14 -10.42 32.50
CA THR A 440 2.59 -10.62 32.33
C THR A 440 3.04 -12.00 32.81
N ILE A 441 2.25 -12.65 33.66
CA ILE A 441 2.56 -13.97 34.23
C ILE A 441 1.67 -15.08 33.63
N ASP A 442 0.95 -14.78 32.54
CA ASP A 442 0.14 -15.78 31.84
C ASP A 442 1.04 -16.89 31.25
N PRO A 443 0.63 -18.17 31.25
CA PRO A 443 1.41 -19.23 30.62
C PRO A 443 1.61 -19.04 29.10
N ASP A 444 0.72 -18.33 28.42
CA ASP A 444 0.82 -18.08 26.98
C ASP A 444 1.69 -16.86 26.66
N VAL A 445 2.72 -17.06 25.83
CA VAL A 445 3.69 -16.01 25.47
C VAL A 445 3.05 -14.82 24.76
N ALA A 446 2.03 -15.02 23.92
CA ALA A 446 1.36 -13.93 23.22
C ALA A 446 0.57 -13.04 24.19
N VAL A 447 -0.01 -13.64 25.23
CA VAL A 447 -0.70 -12.90 26.31
C VAL A 447 0.30 -12.08 27.11
N ARG A 448 1.46 -12.67 27.46
CA ARG A 448 2.54 -11.98 28.17
C ARG A 448 3.09 -10.80 27.38
N ASP A 449 3.39 -10.99 26.10
CA ASP A 449 3.97 -9.94 25.24
C ASP A 449 3.00 -8.76 25.06
N TYR A 450 1.72 -9.06 24.83
CA TYR A 450 0.69 -8.03 24.74
C TYR A 450 0.54 -7.27 26.06
N SER A 451 0.49 -8.00 27.18
CA SER A 451 0.36 -7.43 28.52
C SER A 451 1.55 -6.51 28.85
N LEU A 452 2.78 -6.92 28.53
CA LEU A 452 3.98 -6.10 28.71
C LEU A 452 3.85 -4.74 27.99
N ALA A 453 3.45 -4.77 26.72
CA ALA A 453 3.22 -3.55 25.95
C ALA A 453 2.11 -2.68 26.58
N ALA A 454 1.02 -3.30 27.04
CA ALA A 454 -0.10 -2.61 27.67
C ALA A 454 0.28 -1.98 29.03
N VAL A 455 1.07 -2.67 29.86
CA VAL A 455 1.59 -2.14 31.14
C VAL A 455 2.47 -0.91 30.89
N ARG A 456 3.40 -0.99 29.91
CA ARG A 456 4.24 0.15 29.53
C ARG A 456 3.41 1.33 29.03
N HIS A 457 2.41 1.06 28.21
CA HIS A 457 1.48 2.09 27.73
C HIS A 457 0.68 2.72 28.88
N TRP A 458 0.20 1.91 29.82
CA TRP A 458 -0.48 2.38 31.03
C TRP A 458 0.45 3.26 31.88
N GLN A 459 1.71 2.86 32.08
CA GLN A 459 2.70 3.62 32.86
C GLN A 459 2.97 5.01 32.26
N GLN A 460 3.04 5.11 30.94
CA GLN A 460 3.19 6.41 30.26
C GLN A 460 1.99 7.33 30.48
N ARG A 461 0.79 6.73 30.60
CA ARG A 461 -0.47 7.47 30.78
C ARG A 461 -0.82 7.75 32.23
N SER A 462 -0.29 6.98 33.18
CA SER A 462 -0.64 7.07 34.60
C SER A 462 -0.27 8.43 35.21
N VAL A 463 0.77 9.08 34.69
CA VAL A 463 1.19 10.45 35.08
C VAL A 463 0.10 11.50 34.81
N TYR A 464 -0.82 11.21 33.89
CA TYR A 464 -1.94 12.10 33.52
C TYR A 464 -3.28 11.66 34.14
N LEU A 465 -3.27 10.73 35.09
CA LEU A 465 -4.49 10.35 35.81
C LEU A 465 -4.80 11.38 36.89
N PHE A 466 -5.85 12.18 36.64
CA PHE A 466 -6.31 13.22 37.57
C PHE A 466 -7.25 12.69 38.66
N SER A 467 -7.68 11.44 38.57
CA SER A 467 -8.53 10.80 39.58
C SER A 467 -7.68 10.15 40.68
N PRO A 468 -8.07 10.28 41.96
CA PRO A 468 -7.33 9.65 43.06
C PRO A 468 -7.44 8.12 42.98
N LEU A 469 -6.36 7.44 43.38
CA LEU A 469 -6.34 5.99 43.56
C LEU A 469 -7.21 5.61 44.77
N SER A 470 -8.27 4.83 44.54
CA SER A 470 -9.13 4.33 45.62
C SER A 470 -8.39 3.31 46.50
N ASP A 471 -8.78 3.18 47.77
CA ASP A 471 -8.14 2.21 48.68
C ASP A 471 -8.31 0.77 48.18
N ALA A 472 -9.48 0.43 47.65
CA ALA A 472 -9.74 -0.88 47.05
C ALA A 472 -8.82 -1.18 45.84
N ASP A 473 -8.63 -0.21 44.95
CA ASP A 473 -7.74 -0.36 43.79
C ASP A 473 -6.26 -0.41 44.22
N ARG A 474 -5.88 0.35 45.27
CA ARG A 474 -4.54 0.34 45.84
C ARG A 474 -4.21 -1.04 46.41
N ASP A 475 -5.07 -1.57 47.26
CA ASP A 475 -4.85 -2.85 47.93
C ASP A 475 -4.79 -4.00 46.93
N ARG A 476 -5.73 -4.01 45.96
CA ARG A 476 -5.72 -4.98 44.88
C ARG A 476 -4.43 -4.89 44.06
N THR A 477 -4.04 -3.69 43.64
CA THR A 477 -2.87 -3.53 42.76
C THR A 477 -1.58 -3.88 43.46
N ARG A 478 -1.43 -3.53 44.75
CA ARG A 478 -0.28 -3.97 45.56
C ARG A 478 -0.20 -5.48 45.70
N THR A 479 -1.34 -6.12 45.98
CA THR A 479 -1.42 -7.58 46.12
C THR A 479 -0.98 -8.27 44.83
N ILE A 480 -1.52 -7.81 43.69
CA ILE A 480 -1.19 -8.37 42.38
C ILE A 480 0.25 -8.05 41.97
N LEU A 481 0.75 -6.84 42.23
CA LEU A 481 2.12 -6.46 41.91
C LEU A 481 3.12 -7.34 42.66
N ARG A 482 2.92 -7.56 43.96
CA ARG A 482 3.76 -8.45 44.76
C ARG A 482 3.73 -9.87 44.19
N PHE A 483 2.55 -10.43 44.00
CA PHE A 483 2.38 -11.78 43.46
C PHE A 483 3.04 -11.95 42.07
N ALA A 484 2.80 -11.02 41.14
CA ALA A 484 3.37 -11.11 39.81
C ALA A 484 4.89 -10.91 39.80
N THR A 485 5.42 -10.08 40.71
CA THR A 485 6.88 -9.92 40.90
C THR A 485 7.51 -11.23 41.35
N GLU A 486 6.93 -11.89 42.36
CA GLU A 486 7.39 -13.20 42.85
C GLU A 486 7.36 -14.27 41.74
N MET A 487 6.30 -14.29 40.92
CA MET A 487 6.19 -15.21 39.78
C MET A 487 7.25 -14.95 38.70
N HIS A 488 7.60 -13.70 38.42
CA HIS A 488 8.68 -13.37 37.49
C HIS A 488 10.05 -13.84 37.99
N ASP A 489 10.31 -13.71 39.30
CA ASP A 489 11.55 -14.16 39.92
C ASP A 489 11.67 -15.70 39.87
N GLN A 490 10.55 -16.42 39.99
CA GLN A 490 10.50 -17.88 39.93
C GLN A 490 10.61 -18.45 38.52
N HIS A 491 9.88 -17.88 37.56
CA HIS A 491 9.73 -18.48 36.22
C HIS A 491 10.63 -17.86 35.15
N GLN A 492 11.22 -16.68 35.41
CA GLN A 492 12.11 -15.96 34.48
C GLN A 492 11.51 -15.80 33.07
N TYR A 493 10.22 -15.43 32.99
CA TYR A 493 9.52 -15.23 31.71
C TYR A 493 10.12 -14.12 30.84
N PHE A 494 10.87 -13.20 31.44
CA PHE A 494 11.53 -12.06 30.78
C PHE A 494 12.97 -11.93 31.29
N THR A 495 13.85 -11.35 30.46
CA THR A 495 15.25 -11.06 30.84
C THR A 495 15.36 -10.16 32.07
N GLU A 496 14.43 -9.22 32.21
CA GLU A 496 14.29 -8.36 33.36
C GLU A 496 12.83 -8.35 33.81
N ASN A 497 12.60 -8.25 35.12
CA ASN A 497 11.25 -8.19 35.66
C ASN A 497 10.49 -6.97 35.09
N PRO A 498 9.43 -7.18 34.30
CA PRO A 498 8.77 -6.10 33.58
C PRO A 498 7.97 -5.16 34.50
N LEU A 499 7.76 -5.55 35.76
CA LEU A 499 6.99 -4.78 36.74
C LEU A 499 7.89 -3.95 37.66
N ARG A 500 9.20 -3.99 37.46
CA ARG A 500 10.18 -3.24 38.25
C ARG A 500 9.87 -1.74 38.23
N GLY A 501 9.81 -1.13 39.40
CA GLY A 501 9.53 0.30 39.56
C GLY A 501 8.05 0.68 39.59
N LEU A 502 7.13 -0.25 39.31
CA LEU A 502 5.69 0.06 39.35
C LEU A 502 5.16 0.35 40.75
N ALA A 503 5.84 -0.11 41.81
CA ALA A 503 5.47 0.17 43.20
C ALA A 503 5.40 1.68 43.51
N PHE A 504 6.19 2.49 42.80
CA PHE A 504 6.17 3.96 42.89
C PHE A 504 4.78 4.56 42.64
N TYR A 505 3.98 3.95 41.77
CA TYR A 505 2.65 4.46 41.39
C TYR A 505 1.55 4.07 42.39
N PHE A 506 1.85 3.24 43.40
CA PHE A 506 0.88 2.73 44.37
C PHE A 506 1.39 2.94 45.82
N PRO A 507 1.50 4.22 46.25
CA PRO A 507 2.07 4.62 47.54
C PRO A 507 1.19 4.26 48.74
#